data_AF-A0A5N5VZA3-F1
#
_entry.id   AF-A0A5N5VZA3-F1
#
_cell.length_a   1.000
_cell.length_b   1.000
_cell.length_c   1.000
_cell.angle_alpha   90.00
_cell.angle_beta   90.00
_cell.angle_gamma   90.00
#
_symmetry.space_group_name_H-M   'P 1'
#
loop_
_entity.id
_entity.type
_entity.pdbx_description
1 polymer ?
#
loop_
_entity_poly.entity_id
_entity_poly.type
_entity_poly.pdbx_seq_one_letter_code
_entity_poly.pdbx_strand_id
1 'polypeptide(L)'
;MLSGMAEGRPDIPTALKRAVLVEAGHRCAIPTCRQVPVEIAHITAWSQVKQHAFDNLIALCPTCHTRYDKGDIDRKSVIQYKENLSVLNGRYTDVERQLLKVYAKKWAAVEREAKAGGKSVLRSLVETLKGSVGFGEIAVRDGMQWMLSNLVDDGVILVADLVPPGVDPTLRPVGLTPKGLRLIDRMVRAEPL
;
A
#
# COMPACT_ATOMS: atom_id res chain seq x y z
N MET A 1 26.95 -23.54 11.63
CA MET A 1 25.70 -24.15 12.13
C MET A 1 24.59 -23.73 11.18
N LEU A 2 24.18 -24.63 10.29
CA LEU A 2 23.15 -24.35 9.28
C LEU A 2 21.78 -24.44 9.96
N SER A 3 21.08 -23.31 10.03
CA SER A 3 19.71 -23.21 10.54
C SER A 3 18.79 -24.11 9.70
N GLY A 4 17.95 -24.90 10.38
CA GLY A 4 17.15 -25.97 9.79
C GLY A 4 16.28 -25.51 8.62
N MET A 5 16.64 -25.96 7.41
CA MET A 5 15.69 -25.99 6.30
C MET A 5 14.68 -27.10 6.61
N ALA A 6 13.40 -26.76 6.72
CA ALA A 6 12.34 -27.75 6.81
C ALA A 6 12.44 -28.69 5.59
N GLU A 7 12.66 -29.99 5.85
CA GLU A 7 12.92 -31.00 4.82
C GLU A 7 11.88 -30.92 3.69
N GLY A 8 12.35 -30.85 2.44
CA GLY A 8 11.50 -30.81 1.24
C GLY A 8 10.95 -29.44 0.85
N ARG A 9 11.32 -28.34 1.52
CA ARG A 9 10.99 -26.97 1.07
C ARG A 9 11.93 -26.54 -0.07
N PRO A 10 11.41 -26.22 -1.27
CA PRO A 10 12.23 -25.65 -2.34
C PRO A 10 12.71 -24.25 -1.98
N ASP A 11 13.75 -23.80 -2.66
CA ASP A 11 14.20 -22.42 -2.53
C ASP A 11 13.17 -21.42 -3.08
N ILE A 12 13.08 -20.25 -2.44
CA ILE A 12 12.28 -19.14 -2.98
C ILE A 12 12.89 -18.74 -4.33
N PRO A 13 12.12 -18.69 -5.43
CA PRO A 13 12.62 -18.28 -6.73
C PRO A 13 13.32 -16.91 -6.69
N THR A 14 14.44 -16.75 -7.41
CA THR A 14 15.25 -15.52 -7.38
C THR A 14 14.45 -14.27 -7.75
N ALA A 15 13.55 -14.36 -8.73
CA ALA A 15 12.68 -13.24 -9.11
C ALA A 15 11.75 -12.81 -7.95
N LEU A 16 11.24 -13.79 -7.20
CA LEU A 16 10.37 -13.55 -6.06
C LEU A 16 11.16 -12.98 -4.87
N LYS A 17 12.37 -13.50 -4.59
CA LYS A 17 13.27 -12.92 -3.58
C LYS A 17 13.55 -11.44 -3.89
N ARG A 18 13.88 -11.12 -5.15
CA ARG A 18 14.12 -9.74 -5.60
C ARG A 18 12.88 -8.87 -5.37
N ALA A 19 11.69 -9.33 -5.75
CA ALA A 19 10.47 -8.57 -5.57
C ALA A 19 10.23 -8.19 -4.10
N VAL A 20 10.39 -9.15 -3.17
CA VAL A 20 10.20 -8.91 -1.72
C VAL A 20 11.24 -7.94 -1.17
N LEU A 21 12.50 -8.05 -1.61
CA LEU A 21 13.56 -7.13 -1.18
C LEU A 21 13.35 -5.71 -1.72
N VAL A 22 12.92 -5.57 -2.98
CA VAL A 22 12.61 -4.27 -3.59
C VAL A 22 11.42 -3.60 -2.89
N GLU A 23 10.37 -4.35 -2.59
CA GLU A 23 9.22 -3.85 -1.81
C GLU A 23 9.67 -3.31 -0.44
N ALA A 24 10.57 -4.02 0.23
CA ALA A 24 11.11 -3.64 1.53
C ALA A 24 12.21 -2.55 1.45
N GLY A 25 12.59 -2.09 0.26
CA GLY A 25 13.71 -1.17 0.08
C GLY A 25 15.04 -1.73 0.61
N HIS A 26 15.22 -3.05 0.53
CA HIS A 26 16.36 -3.80 1.08
C HIS A 26 16.60 -3.60 2.59
N ARG A 27 15.56 -3.25 3.35
CA ARG A 27 15.62 -3.01 4.81
C ARG A 27 14.55 -3.82 5.53
N CYS A 28 14.71 -3.96 6.85
CA CYS A 28 13.70 -4.60 7.68
C CYS A 28 12.34 -3.91 7.51
N ALA A 29 11.31 -4.70 7.23
CA ALA A 29 9.94 -4.25 7.00
C ALA A 29 9.26 -3.65 8.23
N ILE A 30 9.82 -3.84 9.43
CA ILE A 30 9.28 -3.21 10.63
C ILE A 30 9.57 -1.70 10.56
N PRO A 31 8.54 -0.84 10.59
CA PRO A 31 8.67 0.59 10.25
C PRO A 31 9.75 1.34 11.02
N THR A 32 9.92 1.03 12.30
CA THR A 32 10.90 1.69 13.19
C THR A 32 12.27 1.01 13.21
N CYS A 33 12.40 -0.22 12.69
CA CYS A 33 13.66 -0.96 12.73
C CYS A 33 14.56 -0.60 11.56
N ARG A 34 14.12 -0.85 10.32
CA ARG A 34 14.84 -0.55 9.06
C ARG A 34 16.31 -1.04 8.97
N GLN A 35 16.70 -1.97 9.84
CA GLN A 35 18.05 -2.55 9.91
C GLN A 35 18.35 -3.44 8.71
N VAL A 36 19.64 -3.67 8.48
CA VAL A 36 20.21 -4.60 7.50
C VAL A 36 21.26 -5.48 8.20
N PRO A 37 21.55 -6.70 7.73
CA PRO A 37 20.92 -7.41 6.61
C PRO A 37 19.50 -7.89 6.94
N VAL A 38 18.80 -8.40 5.92
CA VAL A 38 17.45 -8.97 6.05
C VAL A 38 17.37 -10.40 5.54
N GLU A 39 16.41 -11.13 6.08
CA GLU A 39 16.00 -12.47 5.73
C GLU A 39 14.54 -12.43 5.26
N ILE A 40 14.16 -13.37 4.40
CA ILE A 40 12.77 -13.47 3.91
C ILE A 40 12.01 -14.45 4.81
N ALA A 41 11.05 -13.91 5.54
CA ALA A 41 10.15 -14.66 6.40
C ALA A 41 8.83 -14.96 5.68
N HIS A 42 8.22 -16.10 6.02
CA HIS A 42 6.85 -16.42 5.63
C HIS A 42 5.87 -15.88 6.68
N ILE A 43 4.86 -15.12 6.24
CA ILE A 43 3.83 -14.58 7.14
C ILE A 43 2.95 -15.71 7.67
N THR A 44 2.45 -16.57 6.79
CA THR A 44 1.83 -17.86 7.15
C THR A 44 2.83 -18.96 6.87
N ALA A 45 3.09 -19.78 7.89
CA ALA A 45 4.14 -20.79 7.88
C ALA A 45 4.06 -21.72 6.65
N TRP A 46 5.24 -22.07 6.11
CA TRP A 46 5.38 -23.00 4.99
C TRP A 46 4.63 -24.33 5.22
N SER A 47 4.64 -24.85 6.44
CA SER A 47 3.95 -26.10 6.81
C SER A 47 2.46 -26.07 6.50
N GLN A 48 1.83 -24.89 6.51
CA GLN A 48 0.39 -24.71 6.24
C GLN A 48 0.11 -24.47 4.76
N VAL A 49 0.89 -23.61 4.10
CA VAL A 49 0.57 -23.14 2.74
C VAL A 49 1.34 -23.88 1.64
N LYS A 50 2.51 -24.45 1.96
CA LYS A 50 3.42 -25.15 1.04
C LYS A 50 3.66 -24.44 -0.30
N GLN A 51 3.62 -23.10 -0.29
CA GLN A 51 3.81 -22.26 -1.46
C GLN A 51 4.60 -20.99 -1.10
N HIS A 52 5.36 -20.50 -2.08
CA HIS A 52 5.97 -19.17 -2.03
C HIS A 52 5.07 -18.20 -2.80
N ALA A 53 4.28 -17.42 -2.07
CA ALA A 53 3.45 -16.36 -2.64
C ALA A 53 4.00 -15.01 -2.19
N PHE A 54 4.09 -14.04 -3.11
CA PHE A 54 4.60 -12.70 -2.81
C PHE A 54 3.89 -12.05 -1.61
N ASP A 55 2.57 -12.18 -1.52
CA ASP A 55 1.76 -11.61 -0.44
C ASP A 55 2.01 -12.30 0.91
N ASN A 56 2.58 -13.51 0.91
CA ASN A 56 2.90 -14.28 2.10
C ASN A 56 4.38 -14.21 2.50
N LEU A 57 5.17 -13.34 1.85
CA LEU A 57 6.60 -13.17 2.13
C LEU A 57 6.91 -11.73 2.55
N ILE A 58 7.77 -11.56 3.55
CA ILE A 58 8.18 -10.26 4.08
C ILE A 58 9.68 -10.27 4.42
N ALA A 59 10.36 -9.14 4.26
CA ALA A 59 11.78 -9.01 4.62
C ALA A 59 11.95 -8.50 6.06
N LEU A 60 12.61 -9.26 6.93
CA LEU A 60 12.86 -8.90 8.33
C LEU A 60 14.36 -9.01 8.63
N CYS A 61 14.91 -8.14 9.48
CA CYS A 61 16.26 -8.37 10.00
C CYS A 61 16.26 -9.60 10.92
N PRO A 62 17.41 -10.28 11.14
CA PRO A 62 17.49 -11.49 11.95
C PRO A 62 16.86 -11.34 13.35
N THR A 63 17.02 -10.16 13.98
CA THR A 63 16.42 -9.85 15.28
C THR A 63 14.90 -9.81 15.23
N CYS A 64 14.32 -9.10 14.24
CA CYS A 64 12.88 -9.00 14.09
C CYS A 64 12.26 -10.33 13.62
N HIS A 65 12.97 -11.09 12.79
CA HIS A 65 12.56 -12.43 12.38
C HIS A 65 12.49 -13.38 13.58
N THR A 66 13.52 -13.38 14.43
CA THR A 66 13.52 -14.19 15.67
C THR A 66 12.37 -13.79 16.62
N ARG A 67 12.12 -12.49 16.78
CA ARG A 67 11.00 -12.00 17.60
C ARG A 67 9.65 -12.43 17.03
N TYR A 68 9.53 -12.45 15.71
CA TYR A 68 8.34 -12.97 15.03
C TYR A 68 8.15 -14.47 15.28
N ASP A 69 9.19 -15.27 15.07
CA ASP A 69 9.14 -16.73 15.29
C ASP A 69 8.80 -17.09 16.74
N LYS A 70 9.21 -16.27 17.71
CA LYS A 70 8.89 -16.43 19.14
C LYS A 70 7.48 -15.94 19.52
N GLY A 71 6.81 -15.21 18.64
CA GLY A 71 5.49 -14.63 18.91
C GLY A 71 5.52 -13.28 19.64
N ASP A 72 6.69 -12.67 19.88
CA ASP A 72 6.80 -11.32 20.46
C ASP A 72 6.24 -10.26 19.49
N ILE A 73 6.27 -10.57 18.20
CA ILE A 73 5.61 -9.82 17.14
C ILE A 73 4.57 -10.76 16.57
N ASP A 74 3.30 -10.40 16.66
CA ASP A 74 2.24 -11.29 16.21
C ASP A 74 2.08 -11.27 14.68
N ARG A 75 1.44 -12.31 14.14
CA ARG A 75 1.18 -12.42 12.70
C ARG A 75 0.34 -11.27 12.17
N LYS A 76 -0.61 -10.75 12.97
CA LYS A 76 -1.46 -9.61 12.57
C LYS A 76 -0.62 -8.36 12.32
N SER A 77 0.33 -8.07 13.18
CA SER A 77 1.29 -6.97 13.00
C SER A 77 2.14 -7.16 11.76
N VAL A 78 2.61 -8.38 11.49
CA VAL A 78 3.42 -8.66 10.28
C VAL A 78 2.60 -8.48 8.99
N ILE A 79 1.34 -8.92 8.97
CA ILE A 79 0.41 -8.66 7.85
C ILE A 79 0.28 -7.14 7.65
N GLN A 80 0.05 -6.39 8.74
CA GLN A 80 -0.05 -4.94 8.69
C GLN A 80 1.22 -4.27 8.17
N TYR A 81 2.41 -4.75 8.57
CA TYR A 81 3.67 -4.24 8.06
C TYR A 81 3.82 -4.50 6.57
N LYS A 82 3.53 -5.73 6.11
CA LYS A 82 3.58 -6.10 4.68
C LYS A 82 2.68 -5.19 3.84
N GLU A 83 1.44 -4.98 4.26
CA GLU A 83 0.49 -4.09 3.57
C GLU A 83 1.04 -2.66 3.47
N ASN A 84 1.63 -2.19 4.56
CA ASN A 84 2.21 -0.87 4.66
C ASN A 84 3.51 -0.68 3.87
N LEU A 85 4.28 -1.72 3.53
CA LEU A 85 5.53 -1.57 2.76
C LEU A 85 5.28 -0.88 1.41
N SER A 86 4.15 -1.18 0.78
CA SER A 86 3.74 -0.58 -0.49
C SER A 86 3.42 0.92 -0.40
N VAL A 87 3.18 1.45 0.82
CA VAL A 87 2.77 2.85 1.08
C VAL A 87 3.84 3.63 1.86
N LEU A 88 4.56 3.00 2.79
CA LEU A 88 5.34 3.66 3.85
C LEU A 88 6.86 3.53 3.71
N ASN A 89 7.39 2.69 2.79
CA ASN A 89 8.84 2.48 2.70
C ASN A 89 9.66 3.61 2.07
N GLY A 90 9.09 4.81 1.97
CA GLY A 90 9.77 5.97 1.39
C GLY A 90 9.73 5.99 -0.14
N ARG A 91 8.93 5.11 -0.76
CA ARG A 91 8.61 5.16 -2.20
C ARG A 91 7.89 6.45 -2.57
N TYR A 92 7.02 6.90 -1.68
CA TYR A 92 6.30 8.18 -1.81
C TYR A 92 6.91 9.21 -0.87
N THR A 93 6.98 10.46 -1.31
CA THR A 93 7.37 11.63 -0.52
C THR A 93 6.35 11.90 0.60
N ASP A 94 6.67 12.84 1.50
CA ASP A 94 5.72 13.28 2.53
C ASP A 94 4.44 13.85 1.93
N VAL A 95 4.55 14.63 0.86
CA VAL A 95 3.40 15.25 0.18
C VAL A 95 2.49 14.18 -0.40
N GLU A 96 3.06 13.21 -1.11
CA GLU A 96 2.34 12.08 -1.69
C GLU A 96 1.66 11.22 -0.60
N ARG A 97 2.35 10.97 0.52
CA ARG A 97 1.75 10.28 1.67
C ARG A 97 0.58 11.06 2.26
N GLN A 98 0.69 12.39 2.38
CA GLN A 98 -0.41 13.22 2.86
C GLN A 98 -1.60 13.17 1.91
N LEU A 99 -1.35 13.22 0.60
CA LEU A 99 -2.38 13.07 -0.43
C LEU A 99 -3.14 11.75 -0.27
N LEU A 100 -2.42 10.62 -0.15
CA LEU A 100 -3.04 9.30 0.08
C LEU A 100 -3.87 9.27 1.37
N LYS A 101 -3.40 9.89 2.47
CA LYS A 101 -4.16 10.01 3.71
C LYS A 101 -5.47 10.78 3.54
N VAL A 102 -5.46 11.85 2.74
CA VAL A 102 -6.68 12.62 2.45
C VAL A 102 -7.68 11.74 1.70
N TYR A 103 -7.26 11.01 0.68
CA TYR A 103 -8.13 10.08 -0.03
C TYR A 103 -8.67 8.97 0.88
N ALA A 104 -7.85 8.39 1.75
CA ALA A 104 -8.29 7.38 2.72
C ALA A 104 -9.36 7.92 3.68
N LYS A 105 -9.21 9.15 4.18
CA LYS A 105 -10.24 9.80 5.01
C LYS A 105 -11.55 10.00 4.24
N LYS A 106 -11.48 10.49 2.99
CA LYS A 106 -12.66 10.66 2.13
C LYS A 106 -13.35 9.32 1.85
N TRP A 107 -12.57 8.28 1.58
CA TRP A 107 -13.08 6.92 1.36
C TRP A 107 -13.81 6.37 2.58
N ALA A 108 -13.20 6.47 3.75
CA ALA A 108 -13.81 6.02 5.01
C ALA A 108 -15.14 6.75 5.30
N ALA A 109 -15.24 8.04 4.97
CA ALA A 109 -16.49 8.79 5.10
C ALA A 109 -17.59 8.24 4.17
N VAL A 110 -17.26 8.01 2.89
CA VAL A 110 -18.21 7.43 1.92
C VAL A 110 -18.67 6.03 2.32
N GLU A 111 -17.78 5.19 2.85
CA GLU A 111 -18.17 3.87 3.37
C GLU A 111 -19.14 3.97 4.55
N ARG A 112 -18.90 4.91 5.47
CA ARG A 112 -19.80 5.13 6.62
C ARG A 112 -21.18 5.58 6.17
N GLU A 113 -21.25 6.51 5.22
CA GLU A 113 -22.51 7.00 4.65
C GLU A 113 -23.26 5.88 3.89
N ALA A 114 -22.54 5.09 3.08
CA ALA A 114 -23.13 3.96 2.36
C ALA A 114 -23.70 2.90 3.31
N LYS A 115 -22.97 2.56 4.37
CA LYS A 115 -23.43 1.64 5.44
C LYS A 115 -24.65 2.19 6.17
N ALA A 116 -24.65 3.48 6.52
CA ALA A 116 -25.78 4.13 7.20
C ALA A 116 -27.05 4.19 6.33
N GLY A 117 -26.89 4.35 5.00
CA GLY A 117 -27.98 4.43 4.05
C GLY A 117 -28.46 3.09 3.47
N GLY A 118 -27.88 1.95 3.87
CA GLY A 118 -28.22 0.63 3.32
C GLY A 118 -27.92 0.47 1.82
N LYS A 119 -27.04 1.30 1.25
CA LYS A 119 -26.72 1.30 -0.19
C LYS A 119 -25.50 0.44 -0.48
N SER A 120 -25.45 -0.15 -1.67
CA SER A 120 -24.24 -0.81 -2.18
C SER A 120 -23.12 0.21 -2.32
N VAL A 121 -21.99 -0.02 -1.65
CA VAL A 121 -20.77 0.81 -1.71
C VAL A 121 -20.33 1.03 -3.16
N LEU A 122 -20.43 -0.01 -4.00
CA LEU A 122 -20.13 0.03 -5.44
C LEU A 122 -21.07 0.97 -6.22
N ARG A 123 -22.34 1.07 -5.83
CA ARG A 123 -23.32 1.95 -6.48
C ARG A 123 -23.12 3.41 -6.07
N SER A 124 -22.88 3.66 -4.77
CA SER A 124 -22.50 5.01 -4.30
C SER A 124 -21.20 5.47 -4.97
N LEU A 125 -20.22 4.58 -5.12
CA LEU A 125 -18.97 4.86 -5.84
C LEU A 125 -19.21 5.30 -7.29
N VAL A 126 -20.01 4.54 -8.04
CA VAL A 126 -20.34 4.86 -9.44
C VAL A 126 -21.12 6.17 -9.56
N GLU A 127 -22.01 6.47 -8.61
CA GLU A 127 -22.75 7.74 -8.58
C GLU A 127 -21.83 8.94 -8.25
N THR A 128 -20.89 8.79 -7.30
CA THR A 128 -19.88 9.82 -6.98
C THR A 128 -18.85 10.02 -8.10
N LEU A 129 -18.52 8.97 -8.85
CA LEU A 129 -17.58 9.03 -9.99
C LEU A 129 -18.24 9.54 -11.29
N LYS A 130 -19.57 9.40 -11.46
CA LYS A 130 -20.29 9.83 -12.67
C LYS A 130 -20.49 11.36 -12.78
N GLY A 131 -20.39 12.09 -11.67
CA GLY A 131 -20.68 13.53 -11.63
C GLY A 131 -19.46 14.45 -11.55
N SER A 132 -18.25 13.92 -11.48
CA SER A 132 -17.04 14.71 -11.20
C SER A 132 -15.87 14.18 -12.01
N VAL A 133 -15.10 15.08 -12.60
CA VAL A 133 -13.73 14.76 -13.02
C VAL A 133 -12.95 14.50 -11.73
N GLY A 134 -12.92 13.25 -11.28
CA GLY A 134 -12.23 12.84 -10.06
C GLY A 134 -13.08 12.90 -8.79
N PHE A 135 -12.88 11.91 -7.93
CA PHE A 135 -13.52 11.81 -6.63
C PHE A 135 -13.07 12.97 -5.73
N GLY A 136 -13.95 13.95 -5.49
CA GLY A 136 -13.76 15.02 -4.50
C GLY A 136 -12.48 15.82 -4.69
N GLU A 137 -12.49 16.70 -5.69
CA GLU A 137 -11.40 17.52 -6.24
C GLU A 137 -10.31 17.88 -5.22
N ILE A 138 -9.23 17.09 -5.24
CA ILE A 138 -7.92 17.56 -4.83
C ILE A 138 -7.26 18.03 -6.11
N ALA A 139 -6.81 19.28 -6.15
CA ALA A 139 -6.07 19.82 -7.27
C ALA A 139 -4.73 20.36 -6.79
N VAL A 140 -3.74 20.27 -7.65
CA VAL A 140 -2.44 20.94 -7.47
C VAL A 140 -2.36 22.12 -8.44
N ARG A 141 -1.53 23.13 -8.14
CA ARG A 141 -1.27 24.17 -9.14
C ARG A 141 -0.51 23.59 -10.32
N ASP A 142 -0.72 24.19 -11.47
CA ASP A 142 0.06 23.89 -12.66
C ASP A 142 1.55 24.06 -12.37
N GLY A 143 2.36 23.12 -12.87
CA GLY A 143 3.78 23.04 -12.52
C GLY A 143 4.10 22.53 -11.11
N MET A 144 3.12 22.19 -10.25
CA MET A 144 3.36 21.46 -8.98
C MET A 144 3.15 19.94 -9.10
N GLN A 145 2.72 19.48 -10.28
CA GLN A 145 2.45 18.07 -10.59
C GLN A 145 3.65 17.16 -10.29
N TRP A 146 4.87 17.66 -10.47
CA TRP A 146 6.12 16.94 -10.23
C TRP A 146 6.28 16.48 -8.77
N MET A 147 5.62 17.15 -7.81
CA MET A 147 5.65 16.77 -6.40
C MET A 147 4.97 15.42 -6.15
N LEU A 148 4.20 14.93 -7.13
CA LEU A 148 3.45 13.69 -7.09
C LEU A 148 3.98 12.65 -8.09
N SER A 149 5.22 12.80 -8.57
CA SER A 149 5.77 11.98 -9.66
C SER A 149 5.76 10.49 -9.33
N ASN A 150 6.09 10.08 -8.11
CA ASN A 150 6.12 8.65 -7.77
C ASN A 150 4.71 8.04 -7.82
N LEU A 151 3.69 8.76 -7.34
CA LEU A 151 2.30 8.30 -7.43
C LEU A 151 1.80 8.21 -8.88
N VAL A 152 2.24 9.13 -9.75
CA VAL A 152 1.93 9.11 -11.19
C VAL A 152 2.65 7.96 -11.88
N ASP A 153 3.96 7.80 -11.65
CA ASP A 153 4.78 6.74 -12.23
C ASP A 153 4.28 5.35 -11.81
N ASP A 154 3.77 5.22 -10.58
CA ASP A 154 3.15 4.01 -10.09
C ASP A 154 1.72 3.79 -10.60
N GLY A 155 1.17 4.74 -11.34
CA GLY A 155 -0.21 4.69 -11.82
C GLY A 155 -1.21 4.60 -10.67
N VAL A 156 -0.90 5.16 -9.50
CA VAL A 156 -1.80 5.24 -8.34
C VAL A 156 -2.76 6.40 -8.50
N ILE A 157 -2.26 7.51 -9.03
CA ILE A 157 -3.06 8.68 -9.38
C ILE A 157 -2.94 8.99 -10.88
N LEU A 158 -3.84 9.83 -11.35
CA LEU A 158 -3.73 10.55 -12.62
C LEU A 158 -3.88 12.03 -12.32
N VAL A 159 -3.09 12.86 -13.01
CA VAL A 159 -3.23 14.31 -13.00
C VAL A 159 -3.83 14.71 -14.34
N ALA A 160 -4.97 15.38 -14.34
CA ALA A 160 -5.64 15.77 -15.57
C ALA A 160 -4.93 16.99 -16.19
N ASP A 161 -4.40 16.82 -17.39
CA ASP A 161 -3.81 17.91 -18.18
C ASP A 161 -4.88 18.82 -18.78
N LEU A 162 -6.04 18.25 -19.11
CA LEU A 162 -7.18 18.98 -19.65
C LEU A 162 -8.07 19.44 -18.50
N VAL A 163 -8.12 20.76 -18.32
CA VAL A 163 -9.02 21.41 -17.36
C VAL A 163 -10.37 21.66 -18.03
N PRO A 164 -11.49 21.17 -17.46
CA PRO A 164 -12.82 21.45 -18.00
C PRO A 164 -13.14 22.96 -18.02
N PRO A 165 -13.98 23.43 -18.96
CA PRO A 165 -14.46 24.81 -18.95
C PRO A 165 -15.10 25.18 -17.62
N GLY A 166 -14.73 26.35 -17.06
CA GLY A 166 -15.27 26.85 -15.79
C GLY A 166 -14.47 26.47 -14.54
N VAL A 167 -13.40 25.67 -14.69
CA VAL A 167 -12.42 25.41 -13.62
C VAL A 167 -11.21 26.34 -13.81
N ASP A 168 -10.59 26.77 -12.71
CA ASP A 168 -9.38 27.59 -12.73
C ASP A 168 -8.29 26.91 -13.58
N PRO A 169 -7.83 27.53 -14.69
CA PRO A 169 -6.86 26.92 -15.60
C PRO A 169 -5.48 26.74 -14.98
N THR A 170 -5.22 27.33 -13.81
CA THR A 170 -3.99 27.14 -13.03
C THR A 170 -4.05 25.93 -12.12
N LEU A 171 -5.17 25.20 -12.08
CA LEU A 171 -5.34 23.99 -11.29
C LEU A 171 -5.28 22.75 -12.18
N ARG A 172 -4.73 21.68 -11.62
CA ARG A 172 -4.66 20.35 -12.23
C ARG A 172 -5.32 19.36 -11.28
N PRO A 173 -6.52 18.86 -11.62
CA PRO A 173 -7.21 17.87 -10.81
C PRO A 173 -6.40 16.59 -10.68
N VAL A 174 -6.38 16.04 -9.47
CA VAL A 174 -5.75 14.76 -9.15
C VAL A 174 -6.85 13.74 -8.87
N GLY A 175 -6.81 12.62 -9.58
CA GLY A 175 -7.75 11.52 -9.44
C GLY A 175 -7.07 10.21 -9.08
N LEU A 176 -7.75 9.34 -8.32
CA LEU A 176 -7.28 7.98 -8.10
C LEU A 176 -7.55 7.11 -9.34
N THR A 177 -6.58 6.28 -9.71
CA THR A 177 -6.79 5.20 -10.69
C THR A 177 -7.50 4.01 -10.04
N PRO A 178 -7.94 2.99 -10.80
CA PRO A 178 -8.38 1.72 -10.20
C PRO A 178 -7.34 1.07 -9.28
N LYS A 179 -6.04 1.24 -9.59
CA LYS A 179 -4.95 0.76 -8.72
C LYS A 179 -4.87 1.59 -7.43
N GLY A 180 -5.00 2.92 -7.54
CA GLY A 180 -5.04 3.79 -6.37
C GLY A 180 -6.26 3.57 -5.49
N LEU A 181 -7.44 3.35 -6.07
CA LEU A 181 -8.65 3.00 -5.30
C LEU A 181 -8.44 1.72 -4.48
N ARG A 182 -7.86 0.66 -5.05
CA ARG A 182 -7.51 -0.56 -4.32
C ARG A 182 -6.47 -0.30 -3.23
N LEU A 183 -5.52 0.60 -3.46
CA LEU A 183 -4.55 1.00 -2.45
C LEU A 183 -5.23 1.69 -1.28
N ILE A 184 -6.13 2.64 -1.55
CA ILE A 184 -6.89 3.39 -0.54
C ILE A 184 -7.84 2.48 0.24
N ASP A 185 -8.57 1.59 -0.43
CA ASP A 185 -9.44 0.60 0.22
C ASP A 185 -8.64 -0.29 1.18
N ARG A 186 -7.46 -0.78 0.77
CA ARG A 186 -6.54 -1.50 1.66
C ARG A 186 -6.10 -0.65 2.85
N MET A 187 -5.70 0.60 2.61
CA MET A 187 -5.27 1.51 3.68
C MET A 187 -6.39 1.81 4.69
N VAL A 188 -7.65 1.87 4.27
CA VAL A 188 -8.79 2.12 5.17
C VAL A 188 -9.17 0.86 5.95
N ARG A 189 -9.10 -0.32 5.33
CA ARG A 189 -9.38 -1.60 5.99
C ARG A 189 -8.30 -2.03 6.96
N ALA A 190 -7.07 -1.58 6.74
CA ALA A 190 -5.97 -1.76 7.66
C ALA A 190 -6.16 -0.79 8.84
N GLU A 191 -7.09 -1.11 9.75
CA GLU A 191 -7.33 -0.31 10.96
C GLU A 191 -6.02 -0.13 11.73
N PRO A 192 -5.62 1.11 12.06
CA PRO A 192 -4.56 1.31 13.03
C PRO A 192 -5.08 0.87 14.41
N LEU A 193 -4.33 -0.01 15.07
CA LEU A 193 -4.53 -0.40 16.47
C LEU A 193 -4.65 0.84 17.38
#